data_AF-A0A6P2BQR3-F1
#
_entry.id   AF-A0A6P2BQR3-F1
#
_cell.length_a   1.000
_cell.length_b   1.000
_cell.length_c   1.000
_cell.angle_alpha   90.00
_cell.angle_beta   90.00
_cell.angle_gamma   90.00
#
_symmetry.space_group_name_H-M   'P 1'
#
loop_
_entity.id
_entity.type
_entity.pdbx_description
1 polymer ?
#
loop_
_entity_poly.entity_id
_entity_poly.type
_entity_poly.pdbx_seq_one_letter_code
_entity_poly.pdbx_strand_id
1 'polypeptide(L)'
;MEAAVDTARTPPPLAAADPSAYLAADDVVQSDDAEIARLAGELRAGAPDDVAFTRSAYEWVRDQVTHSVDAQDPTVTVTATEVLAARTGLCYRERVAFIADPAAGEVDYPDIMARPAPPVLAALRGSDDVLELCRTGLPAALDSAGTEGGS
;
A
#
# COMPACT_ATOMS: atom_id res chain seq x y z
N MET A 1 36.28 0.22 -8.65
CA MET A 1 35.74 -0.83 -9.53
C MET A 1 34.27 -0.51 -9.71
N GLU A 2 33.96 0.33 -10.70
CA GLU A 2 32.57 0.64 -11.09
C GLU A 2 32.00 -0.61 -11.75
N ALA A 3 30.96 -1.19 -11.17
CA ALA A 3 30.15 -2.18 -11.86
C ALA A 3 29.43 -1.46 -13.00
N ALA A 4 29.65 -1.91 -14.23
CA ALA A 4 28.91 -1.43 -15.39
C ALA A 4 27.41 -1.66 -15.14
N VAL A 5 26.65 -0.58 -15.04
CA VAL A 5 25.18 -0.64 -15.05
C VAL A 5 24.77 -1.20 -16.41
N ASP A 6 24.31 -2.45 -16.41
CA ASP A 6 23.64 -3.07 -17.54
C ASP A 6 22.34 -2.31 -17.79
N THR A 7 22.40 -1.37 -18.73
CA THR A 7 21.34 -0.42 -19.07
C THR A 7 20.28 -1.04 -19.99
N ALA A 8 20.37 -2.34 -20.31
CA ALA A 8 19.58 -2.97 -21.37
C ALA A 8 18.35 -3.76 -20.88
N ARG A 9 18.06 -3.84 -19.58
CA ARG A 9 16.84 -4.50 -19.11
C ARG A 9 15.65 -3.55 -19.20
N THR A 10 14.81 -3.75 -20.22
CA THR A 10 13.49 -3.12 -20.28
C THR A 10 12.55 -3.87 -19.36
N PRO A 11 11.91 -3.21 -18.36
CA PRO A 11 10.94 -3.88 -17.51
C PRO A 11 9.74 -4.35 -18.34
N PRO A 12 9.08 -5.46 -17.96
CA PRO A 12 7.86 -5.91 -18.61
C PRO A 12 6.77 -4.83 -18.53
N PRO A 13 5.84 -4.78 -19.50
CA PRO A 13 4.70 -3.88 -19.42
C PRO A 13 3.86 -4.22 -18.18
N LEU A 14 3.42 -3.19 -17.46
CA LEU A 14 2.56 -3.37 -16.29
C LEU A 14 1.17 -3.87 -16.72
N ALA A 15 0.67 -4.87 -16.01
CA ALA A 15 -0.68 -5.38 -16.15
C ALA A 15 -1.56 -4.76 -15.06
N ALA A 16 -2.54 -3.95 -15.48
CA ALA A 16 -3.49 -3.32 -14.58
C ALA A 16 -4.92 -3.75 -14.93
N ALA A 17 -5.78 -3.79 -13.91
CA ALA A 17 -7.22 -3.98 -14.10
C ALA A 17 -7.87 -2.72 -14.70
N ASP A 18 -9.15 -2.81 -15.04
CA ASP A 18 -9.94 -1.63 -15.36
C ASP A 18 -9.91 -0.61 -14.20
N PRO A 19 -9.79 0.71 -14.45
CA PRO A 19 -9.71 1.71 -13.38
C PRO A 19 -10.82 1.63 -12.34
N SER A 20 -12.03 1.18 -12.71
CA SER A 20 -13.14 1.00 -11.76
C SER A 20 -12.86 -0.02 -10.66
N ALA A 21 -11.97 -0.99 -10.91
CA ALA A 21 -11.57 -1.99 -9.93
C ALA A 21 -10.82 -1.38 -8.73
N TYR A 22 -10.19 -0.21 -8.89
CA TYR A 22 -9.43 0.50 -7.85
C TYR A 22 -10.26 1.48 -7.04
N LEU A 23 -11.57 1.61 -7.35
CA LEU A 23 -12.47 2.55 -6.69
C LEU A 23 -13.44 1.85 -5.72
N ALA A 24 -13.43 0.51 -5.69
CA ALA A 24 -14.32 -0.26 -4.84
C ALA A 24 -13.93 -0.16 -3.35
N ALA A 25 -14.93 -0.15 -2.48
CA ALA A 25 -14.71 -0.45 -1.07
C ALA A 25 -14.25 -1.91 -0.93
N ASP A 26 -13.35 -2.13 0.03
CA ASP A 26 -12.97 -3.45 0.50
C ASP A 26 -12.73 -3.44 2.01
N ASP A 27 -12.29 -4.57 2.55
CA ASP A 27 -12.05 -4.78 3.98
C ASP A 27 -10.88 -3.95 4.54
N VAL A 28 -10.11 -3.27 3.68
CA VAL A 28 -8.95 -2.45 4.04
C VAL A 28 -9.24 -0.96 3.81
N VAL A 29 -9.76 -0.59 2.63
CA VAL A 29 -10.06 0.80 2.26
C VAL A 29 -11.33 1.32 2.96
N GLN A 30 -12.33 0.46 3.16
CA GLN A 30 -13.55 0.75 3.95
C GLN A 30 -14.22 2.10 3.61
N SER A 31 -14.27 2.47 2.33
CA SER A 31 -14.84 3.75 1.89
C SER A 31 -16.35 3.87 2.13
N ASP A 32 -17.01 2.76 2.44
CA ASP A 32 -18.42 2.65 2.84
C ASP A 32 -18.65 2.67 4.36
N ASP A 33 -17.59 2.64 5.18
CA ASP A 33 -17.69 2.79 6.63
C ASP A 33 -18.19 4.19 7.00
N ALA A 34 -19.08 4.27 8.00
CA ALA A 34 -19.75 5.51 8.37
C ALA A 34 -18.79 6.61 8.86
N GLU A 35 -17.72 6.26 9.57
CA GLU A 35 -16.76 7.25 10.06
C GLU A 35 -15.85 7.76 8.95
N ILE A 36 -15.45 6.88 8.03
CA ILE A 36 -14.67 7.23 6.84
C ILE A 36 -15.51 8.11 5.90
N ALA A 37 -16.76 7.72 5.62
CA ALA A 37 -17.69 8.49 4.80
C ALA A 37 -17.98 9.86 5.41
N ARG A 38 -18.10 9.96 6.75
CA ARG A 38 -18.27 11.24 7.45
C ARG A 38 -17.05 12.16 7.24
N LEU A 39 -15.84 11.66 7.45
CA LEU A 39 -14.61 12.44 7.23
C LEU A 39 -14.49 12.90 5.77
N ALA A 40 -14.75 11.99 4.82
CA ALA A 40 -14.75 12.33 3.40
C ALA A 40 -15.77 13.43 3.08
N GLY A 41 -16.98 13.36 3.67
CA GLY A 41 -18.01 14.38 3.56
C GLY A 41 -17.57 15.74 4.11
N GLU A 42 -16.90 15.76 5.27
CA GLU A 42 -16.37 16.99 5.87
C GLU A 42 -15.31 17.65 5.00
N LEU A 43 -14.36 16.87 4.49
CA LEU A 43 -13.32 17.37 3.58
C LEU A 43 -13.92 17.85 2.25
N ARG A 44 -14.92 17.13 1.71
CA ARG A 44 -15.61 17.51 0.47
C ARG A 44 -16.41 18.79 0.62
N ALA A 45 -17.07 19.01 1.76
CA ALA A 45 -17.85 20.22 2.00
C ALA A 45 -17.00 21.51 1.92
N GLY A 46 -15.70 21.41 2.21
CA GLY A 46 -14.74 22.51 2.09
C GLY A 46 -14.11 22.67 0.70
N ALA A 47 -14.40 21.78 -0.25
CA ALA A 47 -13.71 21.72 -1.54
C ALA A 47 -14.64 22.16 -2.70
N PRO A 48 -14.23 23.13 -3.54
CA PRO A 48 -15.03 23.59 -4.67
C PRO A 48 -15.10 22.60 -5.84
N ASP A 49 -14.13 21.68 -5.96
CA ASP A 49 -14.04 20.70 -7.03
C ASP A 49 -13.28 19.44 -6.57
N ASP A 50 -13.17 18.45 -7.47
CA ASP A 50 -12.56 17.16 -7.18
C ASP A 50 -11.05 17.27 -6.94
N VAL A 51 -10.36 18.17 -7.64
CA VAL A 51 -8.91 18.39 -7.46
C VAL A 51 -8.63 18.98 -6.09
N ALA A 52 -9.45 19.94 -5.65
CA ALA A 52 -9.38 20.53 -4.33
C ALA A 52 -9.71 19.49 -3.25
N PHE A 53 -10.71 18.65 -3.46
CA PHE A 53 -11.05 17.57 -2.53
C PHE A 53 -9.90 16.57 -2.40
N THR A 54 -9.32 16.10 -3.51
CA THR A 54 -8.16 15.20 -3.50
C THR A 54 -6.97 15.82 -2.76
N ARG A 55 -6.71 17.12 -2.97
CA ARG A 55 -5.68 17.84 -2.23
C ARG A 55 -5.96 17.86 -0.74
N SER A 56 -7.18 18.23 -0.32
CA SER A 56 -7.55 18.30 1.09
C SER A 56 -7.50 16.92 1.76
N ALA A 57 -7.90 15.85 1.07
CA ALA A 57 -7.75 14.49 1.56
C ALA A 57 -6.27 14.10 1.76
N TYR A 58 -5.42 14.39 0.76
CA TYR A 58 -3.98 14.16 0.88
C TYR A 58 -3.35 14.95 2.02
N GLU A 59 -3.65 16.25 2.14
CA GLU A 59 -3.11 17.12 3.19
C GLU A 59 -3.57 16.66 4.57
N TRP A 60 -4.83 16.24 4.71
CA TRP A 60 -5.32 15.68 5.97
C TRP A 60 -4.56 14.42 6.37
N VAL A 61 -4.32 13.48 5.44
CA VAL A 61 -3.53 12.27 5.72
C VAL A 61 -2.09 12.67 6.09
N ARG A 62 -1.45 13.49 5.27
CA ARG A 62 -0.06 13.94 5.48
C ARG A 62 0.14 14.63 6.84
N ASP A 63 -0.79 15.49 7.21
CA ASP A 63 -0.63 16.36 8.39
C ASP A 63 -1.16 15.73 9.67
N GLN A 64 -2.08 14.76 9.55
CA GLN A 64 -2.79 14.20 10.70
C GLN A 64 -2.60 12.70 10.93
N VAL A 65 -1.96 11.99 10.00
CA VAL A 65 -1.56 10.60 10.17
C VAL A 65 -0.04 10.55 10.26
N THR A 66 0.46 10.17 11.42
CA THR A 66 1.90 10.13 11.67
C THR A 66 2.51 8.86 11.08
N HIS A 67 3.68 8.97 10.48
CA HIS A 67 4.40 7.79 10.01
C HIS A 67 4.92 6.97 11.19
N SER A 68 4.48 5.71 11.32
CA SER A 68 4.75 4.89 12.51
C SER A 68 6.25 4.68 12.76
N VAL A 69 7.05 4.48 11.70
CA VAL A 69 8.51 4.35 11.83
C VAL A 69 9.16 5.66 12.26
N ASP A 70 8.71 6.79 11.74
CA ASP A 70 9.30 8.10 12.07
C ASP A 70 8.99 8.49 13.52
N ALA A 71 7.79 8.13 14.00
CA ALA A 71 7.37 8.36 15.37
C ALA A 71 7.84 7.31 16.38
N GLN A 72 8.44 6.20 15.92
CA GLN A 72 8.76 5.02 16.75
C GLN A 72 7.51 4.47 17.46
N ASP A 73 6.37 4.51 16.77
CA ASP A 73 5.11 3.95 17.23
C ASP A 73 4.98 2.51 16.73
N PRO A 74 4.90 1.50 17.61
CA PRO A 74 4.82 0.09 17.20
C PRO A 74 3.44 -0.30 16.66
N THR A 75 2.42 0.55 16.80
CA THR A 75 1.04 0.25 16.42
C THR A 75 0.94 -0.15 14.96
N VAL A 76 0.40 -1.35 14.71
CA VAL A 76 0.07 -1.82 13.37
C VAL A 76 -1.36 -1.39 13.02
N THR A 77 -1.50 -0.58 11.99
CA THR A 77 -2.79 -0.24 11.37
C THR A 77 -2.85 -0.84 9.97
N VAL A 78 -3.89 -1.61 9.68
CA VAL A 78 -4.14 -2.23 8.37
C VAL A 78 -5.27 -1.53 7.65
N THR A 79 -6.36 -1.21 8.35
CA THR A 79 -7.57 -0.66 7.72
C THR A 79 -7.67 0.86 7.83
N ALA A 80 -8.50 1.48 6.99
CA ALA A 80 -8.75 2.92 7.04
C ALA A 80 -9.35 3.37 8.38
N THR A 81 -10.24 2.57 8.98
CA THR A 81 -10.81 2.86 10.30
C THR A 81 -9.77 2.78 11.41
N GLU A 82 -8.84 1.82 11.35
CA GLU A 82 -7.71 1.74 12.29
C GLU A 82 -6.78 2.95 12.17
N VAL A 83 -6.45 3.39 10.95
CA VAL A 83 -5.66 4.61 10.72
C VAL A 83 -6.38 5.85 11.24
N LEU A 84 -7.69 5.96 11.02
CA LEU A 84 -8.50 7.07 11.53
C LEU A 84 -8.50 7.10 13.06
N ALA A 85 -8.62 5.94 13.71
CA ALA A 85 -8.63 5.84 15.17
C ALA A 85 -7.26 6.09 15.80
N ALA A 86 -6.20 5.49 15.26
CA ALA A 86 -4.86 5.52 15.84
C ALA A 86 -4.04 6.75 15.41
N ARG A 87 -4.40 7.41 14.30
CA ARG A 87 -3.67 8.57 13.72
C ARG A 87 -2.21 8.27 13.42
N THR A 88 -1.92 7.01 13.15
CA THR A 88 -0.62 6.47 12.80
C THR A 88 -0.80 5.53 11.60
N GLY A 89 0.22 5.40 10.78
CA GLY A 89 0.19 4.48 9.66
C GLY A 89 1.55 4.33 8.98
N LEU A 90 1.68 3.25 8.21
CA LEU A 90 2.86 3.00 7.39
C LEU A 90 2.75 3.73 6.06
N CYS A 91 3.79 4.48 5.70
CA CYS A 91 4.00 4.96 4.34
C CYS A 91 5.38 4.50 3.90
N TYR A 92 5.44 3.69 2.84
CA TYR A 92 6.72 3.28 2.30
C TYR A 92 7.25 4.38 1.38
N ARG A 93 8.47 4.84 1.62
CA ARG A 93 9.15 5.69 0.64
C ARG A 93 9.53 4.82 -0.56
N GLU A 94 8.75 4.89 -1.62
CA GLU A 94 9.03 4.13 -2.84
C GLU A 94 10.35 4.61 -3.48
N ARG A 95 11.31 3.68 -3.58
CA ARG A 95 12.53 3.84 -4.36
C ARG A 95 12.91 2.48 -4.91
N VAL A 96 12.90 2.33 -6.22
CA VAL A 96 13.63 1.25 -6.89
C VAL A 96 15.01 1.82 -7.23
N ALA A 97 16.04 1.40 -6.51
CA ALA A 97 17.41 1.87 -6.74
C ALA A 97 18.08 1.15 -7.93
N PHE A 98 17.59 -0.04 -8.28
CA PHE A 98 18.14 -0.92 -9.30
C PHE A 98 17.01 -1.72 -9.97
N ILE A 99 17.28 -2.29 -11.15
CA ILE A 99 16.36 -3.21 -11.80
C ILE A 99 16.53 -4.59 -11.15
N ALA A 100 15.42 -5.26 -10.83
CA ALA A 100 15.40 -6.61 -10.28
C ALA A 100 16.33 -7.55 -11.06
N ASP A 101 17.31 -8.14 -10.40
CA ASP A 101 18.27 -9.13 -10.92
C ASP A 101 17.81 -10.58 -10.65
N PRO A 102 17.25 -11.28 -11.66
CA PRO A 102 16.81 -12.66 -11.49
C PRO A 102 17.96 -13.62 -11.15
N ALA A 103 19.22 -13.29 -11.51
CA ALA A 103 20.37 -14.12 -11.16
C ALA A 103 20.69 -14.07 -9.66
N ALA A 104 20.28 -12.99 -8.98
CA ALA A 104 20.32 -12.85 -7.53
C ALA A 104 19.05 -13.38 -6.85
N GLY A 105 18.07 -13.89 -7.62
CA GLY A 105 16.79 -14.35 -7.12
C GLY A 105 15.77 -13.23 -6.89
N GLU A 106 16.03 -12.01 -7.39
CA GLU A 106 15.07 -10.91 -7.32
C GLU A 106 13.94 -11.10 -8.33
N VAL A 107 12.72 -10.73 -7.95
CA VAL A 107 11.51 -10.91 -8.77
C VAL A 107 10.88 -9.55 -9.05
N ASP A 108 10.58 -9.29 -10.32
CA ASP A 108 9.80 -8.14 -10.78
C ASP A 108 8.36 -8.59 -11.04
N TYR A 109 7.39 -7.99 -10.35
CA TYR A 109 5.97 -8.34 -10.47
C TYR A 109 5.28 -7.29 -11.37
N PRO A 110 4.81 -7.66 -12.57
CA PRO A 110 4.21 -6.71 -13.51
C PRO A 110 2.78 -6.30 -13.12
N ASP A 111 2.15 -7.00 -12.18
CA ASP A 111 0.74 -6.82 -11.85
C ASP A 111 0.50 -5.68 -10.85
N ILE A 112 -0.32 -4.71 -11.24
CA ILE A 112 -0.84 -3.66 -10.35
C ILE A 112 -2.09 -4.18 -9.65
N MET A 113 -1.94 -4.54 -8.39
CA MET A 113 -2.98 -5.19 -7.61
C MET A 113 -4.09 -4.20 -7.18
N ALA A 114 -5.33 -4.44 -7.59
CA ALA A 114 -6.51 -3.69 -7.13
C ALA A 114 -6.94 -4.08 -5.70
N ARG A 115 -6.44 -5.21 -5.20
CA ARG A 115 -6.62 -5.66 -3.82
C ARG A 115 -5.27 -5.99 -3.19
N PRO A 116 -5.06 -5.74 -1.89
CA PRO A 116 -3.81 -6.06 -1.25
C PRO A 116 -3.49 -7.57 -1.37
N ALA A 117 -2.21 -7.90 -1.56
CA ALA A 117 -1.79 -9.29 -1.67
C ALA A 117 -2.05 -10.03 -0.34
N PRO A 118 -2.71 -11.22 -0.35
CA PRO A 118 -3.04 -11.94 0.87
C PRO A 118 -1.86 -12.25 1.80
N PRO A 119 -0.66 -12.62 1.30
CA PRO A 119 0.51 -12.83 2.17
C PRO A 119 0.94 -11.57 2.92
N VAL A 120 0.77 -10.38 2.32
CA VAL A 120 1.11 -9.09 2.94
C VAL A 120 0.08 -8.75 4.03
N LEU A 121 -1.22 -8.92 3.75
CA LEU A 121 -2.26 -8.73 4.77
C LEU A 121 -2.10 -9.70 5.93
N ALA A 122 -1.73 -10.96 5.66
CA ALA A 122 -1.49 -11.95 6.71
C ALA A 122 -0.32 -11.54 7.61
N ALA A 123 0.78 -11.04 7.03
CA ALA A 123 1.93 -10.55 7.78
C ALA A 123 1.58 -9.33 8.65
N LEU A 124 0.86 -8.35 8.08
CA LEU A 124 0.40 -7.15 8.79
C LEU A 124 -0.54 -7.51 9.95
N ARG A 125 -1.59 -8.29 9.69
CA ARG A 125 -2.59 -8.67 10.71
C ARG A 125 -2.04 -9.62 11.78
N GLY A 126 -0.96 -10.33 11.48
CA GLY A 126 -0.31 -11.25 12.41
C GLY A 126 0.77 -10.61 13.29
N SER A 127 1.00 -9.30 13.16
CA SER A 127 2.03 -8.58 13.90
C SER A 127 1.41 -7.52 14.80
N ASP A 128 1.96 -7.38 16.00
CA ASP A 128 1.61 -6.33 16.97
C ASP A 128 2.67 -5.22 17.04
N ASP A 129 3.78 -5.36 16.29
CA ASP A 129 4.90 -4.41 16.26
C ASP A 129 5.34 -4.14 14.82
N VAL A 130 4.95 -2.97 14.34
CA VAL A 130 5.23 -2.52 12.98
C VAL A 130 6.72 -2.30 12.73
N LEU A 131 7.50 -1.97 13.77
CA LEU A 131 8.93 -1.73 13.66
C LEU A 131 9.69 -3.05 13.51
N GLU A 132 9.25 -4.11 14.18
CA GLU A 132 9.76 -5.47 13.94
C GLU A 132 9.33 -5.98 12.56
N LEU A 133 8.05 -5.80 12.20
CA LEU A 133 7.52 -6.21 10.90
C LEU A 133 8.34 -5.62 9.74
N CYS A 134 8.64 -4.32 9.77
CA CYS A 134 9.44 -3.66 8.73
C CYS A 134 10.89 -4.16 8.63
N ARG A 135 11.44 -4.76 9.70
CA ARG A 135 12.81 -5.29 9.70
C ARG A 135 12.88 -6.69 9.13
N THR A 136 11.94 -7.56 9.48
CA THR A 136 12.07 -9.00 9.23
C THR A 136 10.77 -9.74 8.93
N GLY A 137 9.60 -9.10 9.09
CA GLY A 137 8.32 -9.81 9.11
C GLY A 137 7.53 -9.80 7.80
N LEU A 138 7.99 -9.07 6.78
CA LEU A 138 7.34 -9.07 5.46
C LEU A 138 7.68 -10.32 4.64
N PRO A 139 6.74 -10.82 3.81
CA PRO A 139 6.98 -11.99 2.98
C PRO A 139 8.05 -11.70 1.92
N ALA A 140 8.89 -12.71 1.64
CA ALA A 140 9.95 -12.61 0.63
C ALA A 140 9.42 -12.73 -0.83
N ALA A 141 8.19 -13.20 -1.02
CA ALA A 141 7.53 -13.35 -2.31
C ALA A 141 6.01 -13.23 -2.18
N LEU A 142 5.32 -12.94 -3.30
CA LEU A 142 3.86 -12.75 -3.35
C LEU A 142 3.10 -13.98 -3.87
N ASP A 143 3.74 -15.15 -3.93
CA ASP A 143 3.21 -16.37 -4.55
C ASP A 143 1.70 -16.54 -4.37
N SER A 144 1.01 -16.60 -5.51
CA SER A 144 -0.45 -16.55 -5.63
C SER A 144 -1.13 -17.67 -4.86
N ALA A 145 -1.82 -17.33 -3.78
CA ALA A 145 -2.89 -18.16 -3.26
C ALA A 145 -4.05 -18.17 -4.27
N GLY A 146 -4.15 -19.25 -5.07
CA GLY A 146 -5.36 -19.60 -5.81
C GLY A 146 -5.20 -19.81 -7.32
N THR A 147 -4.46 -20.83 -7.75
CA THR A 147 -4.93 -21.61 -8.91
C THR A 147 -5.90 -22.65 -8.36
N GLU A 148 -7.18 -22.33 -8.28
CA GLU A 148 -8.20 -23.37 -8.18
C GLU A 148 -8.22 -24.11 -9.52
N GLY A 149 -7.73 -25.35 -9.50
CA GLY A 149 -7.84 -26.27 -10.62
C GLY A 149 -9.30 -26.56 -10.93
N GLY A 150 -9.81 -25.97 -12.00
CA GLY A 150 -11.03 -26.44 -12.66
C GLY A 150 -10.70 -27.68 -13.46
N SER A 151 -11.05 -28.84 -12.91
CA SER A 151 -11.20 -30.09 -13.67
C SER A 151 -12.65 -30.29 -14.08
#